data_AF-A0A9D5MSA2-F1
#
_entry.id   AF-A0A9D5MSA2-F1
#
_cell.length_a   1.000
_cell.length_b   1.000
_cell.length_c   1.000
_cell.angle_alpha   90.00
_cell.angle_beta   90.00
_cell.angle_gamma   90.00
#
_symmetry.space_group_name_H-M   'P 1'
#
loop_
_entity.id
_entity.type
_entity.pdbx_description
1 polymer ?
#
loop_
_entity_poly.entity_id
_entity_poly.type
_entity_poly.pdbx_seq_one_letter_code
_entity_poly.pdbx_strand_id
1 'polypeptide(L)'
;MNFQTQTVTMQEIEQLLKQGGQPVIFFVNGDSSALLQPTLATNIQATTGYEAATAITNDNKSYEMMLSNYLHQLGIPAHIKGYEYIKKAIELAMQNASILRSITKELYPDIAKCYGTTPSRVERAIRHAIETAWNRGSIELQDDLFGTTISNMKGKPTNGEFIAMIAEKFRLQTVA
;
A
#
# COMPACT_ATOMS: atom_id res chain seq x y z
N MET A 1 -17.50 15.31 1.68
CA MET A 1 -18.75 14.76 2.24
C MET A 1 -18.46 14.37 3.69
N ASN A 2 -19.18 14.94 4.65
CA ASN A 2 -19.08 14.52 6.06
C ASN A 2 -20.01 13.33 6.25
N PHE A 3 -19.47 12.14 6.49
CA PHE A 3 -20.25 10.96 6.83
C PHE A 3 -20.35 10.88 8.36
N GLN A 4 -21.57 10.89 8.90
CA GLN A 4 -21.80 10.62 10.33
C GLN A 4 -21.99 9.12 10.52
N THR A 5 -21.25 8.53 11.46
CA THR A 5 -21.41 7.13 11.84
C THR A 5 -22.47 7.00 12.92
N GLN A 6 -23.40 6.05 12.75
CA GLN A 6 -24.44 5.73 13.72
C GLN A 6 -24.50 4.22 13.90
N THR A 7 -24.60 3.77 15.15
CA THR A 7 -24.89 2.37 15.46
C THR A 7 -26.36 2.11 15.20
N VAL A 8 -26.66 1.12 14.35
CA VAL A 8 -28.02 0.67 14.03
C VAL A 8 -28.24 -0.75 14.52
N THR A 9 -29.44 -1.03 14.99
CA THR A 9 -29.89 -2.35 15.44
C THR A 9 -30.39 -3.19 14.27
N MET A 10 -30.41 -4.53 14.42
CA MET A 10 -30.91 -5.44 13.37
C MET A 10 -32.39 -5.20 13.00
N GLN A 11 -33.21 -4.75 13.96
CA GLN A 11 -34.62 -4.45 13.70
C GLN A 11 -34.78 -3.20 12.81
N GLU A 12 -33.95 -2.19 13.01
CA GLU A 12 -33.92 -0.98 12.16
C GLU A 12 -33.44 -1.32 10.76
N ILE A 13 -32.44 -2.21 10.64
CA ILE A 13 -31.94 -2.71 9.36
C ILE A 13 -33.05 -3.43 8.58
N GLU A 14 -33.78 -4.34 9.21
CA GLU A 14 -34.90 -5.04 8.57
C GLU A 14 -36.00 -4.09 8.11
N GLN A 15 -36.29 -3.05 8.90
CA GLN A 15 -37.31 -2.06 8.56
C GLN A 15 -36.89 -1.19 7.36
N LEU A 16 -35.60 -0.86 7.23
CA LEU A 16 -35.06 -0.16 6.07
C LEU A 16 -35.12 -1.03 4.81
N LEU A 17 -34.78 -2.32 4.90
CA LEU A 17 -34.82 -3.24 3.76
C LEU A 17 -36.26 -3.47 3.25
N LYS A 18 -37.24 -3.52 4.15
CA LYS A 18 -38.67 -3.69 3.82
C LYS A 18 -39.30 -2.50 3.07
N GLN A 19 -38.66 -1.33 3.04
CA GLN A 19 -39.20 -0.15 2.35
C GLN A 19 -38.96 -0.16 0.82
N GLY A 20 -38.21 -1.14 0.29
CA GLY A 20 -38.23 -1.57 -1.10
C GLY A 20 -37.55 -0.65 -2.13
N GLY A 21 -36.52 -1.16 -2.79
CA GLY A 21 -36.12 -0.71 -4.15
C GLY A 21 -34.72 -0.10 -4.31
N GLN A 22 -34.01 0.23 -3.23
CA GLN A 22 -32.64 0.77 -3.33
C GLN A 22 -31.62 -0.11 -2.59
N PRO A 23 -30.43 -0.34 -3.18
CA PRO A 23 -29.36 -1.08 -2.52
C PRO A 23 -28.85 -0.30 -1.30
N VAL A 24 -28.78 -0.98 -0.16
CA VAL A 24 -28.23 -0.45 1.09
C VAL A 24 -26.80 -0.97 1.25
N ILE A 25 -25.83 -0.07 1.48
CA ILE A 25 -24.42 -0.41 1.71
C ILE A 25 -24.13 -0.32 3.21
N PHE A 26 -23.58 -1.40 3.78
CA PHE A 26 -23.12 -1.45 5.16
C PHE A 26 -21.58 -1.38 5.22
N PHE A 27 -21.06 -0.51 6.07
CA PHE A 27 -19.63 -0.45 6.39
C PHE A 27 -19.39 -1.11 7.74
N VAL A 28 -18.50 -2.10 7.80
CA VAL A 28 -18.09 -2.76 9.04
C VAL A 28 -16.75 -2.17 9.48
N ASN A 29 -16.71 -1.52 10.63
CA ASN A 29 -15.46 -1.07 11.26
C ASN A 29 -14.98 -2.15 12.22
N GLY A 30 -13.92 -2.87 11.85
CA GLY A 30 -13.34 -3.94 12.66
C GLY A 30 -12.68 -5.02 11.79
N ASP A 31 -11.74 -5.76 12.38
CA ASP A 31 -10.77 -6.65 11.73
C ASP A 31 -11.38 -7.48 10.57
N SER A 32 -10.93 -7.16 9.35
CA SER A 32 -11.33 -7.80 8.09
C SER A 32 -10.73 -9.20 7.94
N SER A 33 -10.78 -10.01 8.99
CA SER A 33 -10.32 -11.40 8.89
C SER A 33 -11.21 -12.14 7.88
N ALA A 34 -10.56 -12.75 6.88
CA ALA A 34 -11.22 -13.50 5.80
C ALA A 34 -12.16 -14.62 6.30
N LEU A 35 -12.06 -14.99 7.58
CA LEU A 35 -12.84 -16.05 8.22
C LEU A 35 -14.25 -15.63 8.68
N LEU A 36 -14.52 -14.32 8.80
CA LEU A 36 -15.86 -13.82 9.18
C LEU A 36 -16.81 -13.64 7.99
N GLN A 37 -16.26 -13.63 6.77
CA GLN A 37 -16.94 -13.18 5.55
C GLN A 37 -18.01 -14.13 4.99
N PRO A 38 -17.77 -15.46 4.90
CA PRO A 38 -18.82 -16.37 4.45
C PRO A 38 -19.98 -16.37 5.44
N THR A 39 -19.66 -16.37 6.73
CA THR A 39 -20.62 -16.45 7.83
C THR A 39 -21.53 -15.23 7.89
N LEU A 40 -21.00 -14.02 7.67
CA LEU A 40 -21.81 -12.78 7.68
C LEU A 40 -22.78 -12.70 6.50
N ALA A 41 -22.31 -12.95 5.27
CA ALA A 41 -23.18 -12.92 4.08
C ALA A 41 -24.27 -13.99 4.15
N THR A 42 -23.92 -15.21 4.58
CA THR A 42 -24.87 -16.29 4.80
C THR A 42 -25.86 -15.98 5.92
N ASN A 43 -25.43 -15.38 7.04
CA ASN A 43 -26.32 -15.03 8.13
C ASN A 43 -27.30 -13.89 7.78
N ILE A 44 -26.87 -12.91 6.98
CA ILE A 44 -27.74 -11.83 6.52
C ILE A 44 -28.82 -12.38 5.57
N GLN A 45 -28.43 -13.24 4.61
CA GLN A 45 -29.40 -13.89 3.73
C GLN A 45 -30.38 -14.78 4.51
N ALA A 46 -29.89 -15.55 5.47
CA ALA A 46 -30.71 -16.42 6.31
C ALA A 46 -31.70 -15.66 7.21
N THR A 47 -31.32 -14.47 7.69
CA THR A 47 -32.14 -13.68 8.62
C THR A 47 -33.12 -12.76 7.89
N THR A 48 -32.72 -12.20 6.75
CA THR A 48 -33.47 -11.13 6.09
C THR A 48 -34.09 -11.53 4.75
N GLY A 49 -33.61 -12.62 4.13
CA GLY A 49 -34.05 -13.08 2.81
C GLY A 49 -33.49 -12.28 1.62
N TYR A 50 -32.71 -11.23 1.86
CA TYR A 50 -32.10 -10.41 0.80
C TYR A 50 -30.72 -10.94 0.41
N GLU A 51 -30.38 -10.84 -0.88
CA GLU A 51 -29.03 -11.13 -1.36
C GLU A 51 -28.05 -10.08 -0.85
N ALA A 52 -27.10 -10.51 -0.02
CA ALA A 52 -26.01 -9.68 0.46
C ALA A 52 -24.76 -9.90 -0.41
N ALA A 53 -24.32 -8.87 -1.12
CA ALA A 53 -23.02 -8.86 -1.80
C ALA A 53 -22.00 -8.13 -0.92
N THR A 54 -20.94 -8.81 -0.50
CA THR A 54 -19.86 -8.20 0.27
C THR A 54 -18.83 -7.58 -0.69
N ALA A 55 -18.73 -6.25 -0.72
CA ALA A 55 -17.62 -5.55 -1.36
C ALA A 55 -16.44 -5.50 -0.37
N ILE A 56 -15.51 -6.44 -0.49
CA ILE A 56 -14.32 -6.50 0.38
C ILE A 56 -13.29 -5.51 -0.15
N THR A 57 -13.04 -4.42 0.59
CA THR A 57 -11.80 -3.65 0.43
C THR A 57 -10.69 -4.45 1.11
N ASN A 58 -9.98 -5.28 0.35
CA ASN A 58 -8.76 -5.89 0.87
C ASN A 58 -7.70 -4.77 1.00
N ASP A 59 -7.56 -4.18 2.18
CA ASP A 59 -6.62 -3.08 2.43
C ASP A 59 -5.19 -3.41 2.00
N ASN A 60 -4.78 -4.69 2.13
CA ASN A 60 -3.49 -5.18 1.62
C ASN A 60 -3.38 -5.15 0.08
N LYS A 61 -4.46 -5.46 -0.65
CA LYS A 61 -4.46 -5.31 -2.11
C LYS A 61 -4.45 -3.82 -2.49
N SER A 62 -5.05 -2.97 -1.66
CA SER A 62 -5.04 -1.53 -1.84
C SER A 62 -3.61 -0.96 -1.72
N TYR A 63 -2.87 -1.33 -0.67
CA TYR A 63 -1.48 -0.89 -0.47
C TYR A 63 -0.56 -1.33 -1.61
N GLU A 64 -0.55 -2.63 -1.95
CA GLU A 64 0.30 -3.17 -3.01
C GLU A 64 0.02 -2.52 -4.37
N MET A 65 -1.26 -2.24 -4.67
CA MET A 65 -1.67 -1.55 -5.89
C MET A 65 -1.24 -0.09 -5.89
N MET A 66 -1.43 0.63 -4.78
CA MET A 66 -0.97 2.01 -4.63
C MET A 66 0.55 2.12 -4.80
N LEU A 67 1.31 1.26 -4.11
CA LEU A 67 2.77 1.23 -4.24
C LEU A 67 3.20 0.92 -5.67
N SER A 68 2.55 -0.05 -6.31
CA SER A 68 2.88 -0.44 -7.69
C SER A 68 2.62 0.70 -8.68
N ASN A 69 1.47 1.38 -8.55
CA ASN A 69 1.13 2.56 -9.34
C ASN A 69 2.11 3.70 -9.10
N TYR A 70 2.54 3.88 -7.86
CA TYR A 70 3.45 4.92 -7.47
C TYR A 70 4.85 4.75 -8.09
N LEU A 71 5.41 3.54 -7.99
CA LEU A 71 6.70 3.21 -8.61
C LEU A 71 6.63 3.32 -10.15
N HIS A 72 5.49 3.02 -10.76
CA HIS A 72 5.28 3.18 -12.20
C HIS A 72 5.28 4.67 -12.62
N GLN A 73 4.57 5.53 -11.88
CA GLN A 73 4.56 6.98 -12.12
C GLN A 73 5.94 7.60 -11.95
N LEU A 74 6.74 7.05 -11.02
CA LEU A 74 8.15 7.40 -10.83
C LEU A 74 9.06 6.99 -12.00
N GLY A 75 8.57 6.21 -12.96
CA GLY A 75 9.34 5.74 -14.10
C GLY A 75 10.17 4.48 -13.81
N ILE A 76 9.92 3.78 -12.70
CA ILE A 76 10.56 2.48 -12.44
C ILE A 76 9.83 1.39 -13.23
N PRO A 77 10.50 0.67 -14.14
CA PRO A 77 9.86 -0.39 -14.91
C PRO A 77 9.48 -1.59 -14.03
N ALA A 78 8.25 -2.10 -14.16
CA ALA A 78 7.79 -3.25 -13.35
C ALA A 78 8.52 -4.57 -13.66
N HIS A 79 9.12 -4.71 -14.84
CA HIS A 79 9.73 -5.97 -15.28
C HIS A 79 11.17 -6.20 -14.78
N ILE A 80 11.79 -5.21 -14.11
CA ILE A 80 13.17 -5.33 -13.64
C ILE A 80 13.23 -5.81 -12.19
N LYS A 81 14.28 -6.55 -11.83
CA LYS A 81 14.43 -7.09 -10.46
C LYS A 81 14.50 -6.01 -9.38
N GLY A 82 15.04 -4.84 -9.71
CA GLY A 82 15.08 -3.71 -8.78
C GLY A 82 13.69 -3.26 -8.32
N TYR A 83 12.65 -3.44 -9.14
CA TYR A 83 11.27 -3.11 -8.79
C TYR A 83 10.77 -3.94 -7.59
N GLU A 84 10.87 -5.27 -7.69
CA GLU A 84 10.47 -6.19 -6.62
C GLU A 84 11.30 -5.99 -5.34
N TYR A 85 12.59 -5.69 -5.49
CA TYR A 85 13.46 -5.41 -4.35
C TYR A 85 13.10 -4.10 -3.66
N ILE A 86 12.74 -3.05 -4.40
CA ILE A 86 12.26 -1.78 -3.85
C ILE A 86 10.96 -1.99 -3.09
N LYS A 87 9.99 -2.73 -3.65
CA LYS A 87 8.73 -3.04 -2.97
C LYS A 87 8.98 -3.72 -1.64
N LYS A 88 9.82 -4.76 -1.63
CA LYS A 88 10.18 -5.48 -0.39
C LYS A 88 10.93 -4.59 0.59
N ALA A 89 11.82 -3.73 0.11
CA ALA A 89 12.56 -2.81 0.95
C ALA A 89 11.64 -1.80 1.66
N ILE A 90 10.64 -1.27 0.95
CA ILE A 90 9.65 -0.34 1.50
C ILE A 90 8.77 -1.06 2.54
N GLU A 91 8.31 -2.28 2.23
CA GLU A 91 7.55 -3.10 3.19
C GLU A 91 8.32 -3.29 4.50
N LEU A 92 9.59 -3.70 4.42
CA LEU A 92 10.44 -3.89 5.60
C LEU A 92 10.70 -2.57 6.34
N ALA A 93 10.91 -1.47 5.62
CA ALA A 93 11.10 -0.16 6.22
C ALA A 93 9.82 0.39 6.89
N MET A 94 8.64 0.03 6.39
CA MET A 94 7.36 0.36 7.03
C MET A 94 7.14 -0.43 8.32
N GLN A 95 7.58 -1.70 8.36
CA GLN A 95 7.53 -2.52 9.57
C GLN A 95 8.54 -2.05 10.63
N ASN A 96 9.75 -1.67 10.20
CA ASN A 96 10.80 -1.19 11.08
C ASN A 96 11.67 -0.14 10.39
N ALA A 97 11.40 1.14 10.64
CA ALA A 97 12.16 2.25 10.04
C ALA A 97 13.66 2.23 10.38
N SER A 98 14.07 1.60 11.48
CA SER A 98 15.48 1.54 11.89
C SER A 98 16.34 0.67 10.96
N ILE A 99 15.74 -0.23 10.17
CA ILE A 99 16.45 -1.12 9.24
C ILE A 99 17.27 -0.35 8.19
N LEU A 100 16.84 0.87 7.86
CA LEU A 100 17.50 1.74 6.90
C LEU A 100 18.87 2.23 7.39
N ARG A 101 19.09 2.29 8.71
CA ARG A 101 20.41 2.61 9.30
C ARG A 101 21.43 1.49 9.09
N SER A 102 20.96 0.27 8.84
CA SER A 102 21.77 -0.94 8.67
C SER A 102 21.58 -1.56 7.28
N ILE A 103 21.34 -0.74 6.25
CA ILE A 103 20.93 -1.20 4.92
C ILE A 103 21.83 -2.29 4.31
N THR A 104 23.16 -2.18 4.46
CA THR A 104 24.12 -3.15 3.90
C THR A 104 24.26 -4.43 4.73
N LYS A 105 23.93 -4.37 6.02
CA LYS A 105 24.11 -5.46 6.99
C LYS A 105 22.83 -6.22 7.30
N GLU A 106 21.68 -5.61 7.04
CA GLU A 106 20.37 -6.15 7.41
C GLU A 106 19.40 -6.15 6.21
N LEU A 107 19.02 -4.97 5.71
CA LEU A 107 18.02 -4.87 4.63
C LEU A 107 18.39 -5.66 3.37
N TYR A 108 19.58 -5.45 2.82
CA TYR A 108 19.99 -6.16 1.61
C TYR A 108 20.17 -7.67 1.85
N PRO A 109 20.81 -8.14 2.93
CA PRO A 109 20.78 -9.55 3.30
C PRO A 109 19.39 -10.17 3.41
N ASP A 110 18.42 -9.49 3.99
CA ASP A 110 17.08 -10.06 4.17
C ASP A 110 16.32 -10.16 2.86
N ILE A 111 16.37 -9.12 2.01
CA ILE A 111 15.83 -9.20 0.65
C ILE A 111 16.56 -10.30 -0.15
N ALA A 112 17.88 -10.41 -0.02
CA ALA A 112 18.65 -11.41 -0.73
C ALA A 112 18.22 -12.84 -0.36
N LYS A 113 17.93 -13.11 0.91
CA LYS A 113 17.36 -14.38 1.38
C LYS A 113 15.98 -14.64 0.77
N CYS A 114 15.09 -13.64 0.78
CA CYS A 114 13.73 -13.79 0.24
C CYS A 114 13.72 -14.14 -1.26
N TYR A 115 14.66 -13.61 -2.03
CA TYR A 115 14.68 -13.76 -3.49
C TYR A 115 15.79 -14.70 -4.01
N GLY A 116 16.49 -15.43 -3.13
CA GLY A 116 17.55 -16.37 -3.52
C GLY A 116 18.70 -15.71 -4.30
N THR A 117 19.14 -14.53 -3.87
CA THR A 117 20.20 -13.75 -4.53
C THR A 117 21.27 -13.30 -3.52
N THR A 118 22.17 -12.38 -3.90
CA THR A 118 23.20 -11.83 -3.01
C THR A 118 22.89 -10.39 -2.62
N PRO A 119 23.31 -9.92 -1.42
CA PRO A 119 23.08 -8.54 -0.99
C PRO A 119 23.61 -7.50 -1.98
N SER A 120 24.77 -7.77 -2.61
CA SER A 120 25.35 -6.90 -3.63
C SER A 120 24.50 -6.82 -4.90
N ARG A 121 23.84 -7.92 -5.30
CA ARG A 121 22.91 -7.91 -6.45
C ARG A 121 21.63 -7.14 -6.14
N VAL A 122 21.14 -7.23 -4.91
CA VAL A 122 20.00 -6.42 -4.43
C VAL A 122 20.33 -4.94 -4.52
N GLU A 123 21.44 -4.52 -3.90
CA GLU A 123 21.90 -3.13 -3.90
C GLU A 123 22.02 -2.59 -5.33
N ARG A 124 22.73 -3.32 -6.19
CA ARG A 124 22.98 -2.90 -7.58
C ARG A 124 21.67 -2.79 -8.37
N ALA A 125 20.75 -3.74 -8.21
CA ALA A 125 19.48 -3.74 -8.92
C ALA A 125 18.59 -2.56 -8.48
N ILE A 126 18.56 -2.25 -7.18
CA ILE A 126 17.84 -1.07 -6.65
C ILE A 126 18.46 0.21 -7.21
N ARG A 127 19.79 0.34 -7.18
CA ARG A 127 20.49 1.52 -7.71
C ARG A 127 20.18 1.75 -9.19
N HIS A 128 20.24 0.71 -10.00
CA HIS A 128 19.93 0.79 -11.43
C HIS A 128 18.47 1.17 -11.70
N ALA A 129 17.55 0.69 -10.87
CA ALA A 129 16.14 1.06 -10.97
C ALA A 129 15.93 2.55 -10.68
N ILE A 130 16.51 3.05 -9.59
CA ILE A 130 16.44 4.47 -9.21
C ILE A 130 17.10 5.36 -10.26
N GLU A 131 18.26 4.96 -10.78
CA GLU A 131 18.95 5.72 -11.82
C GLU A 131 18.17 5.79 -13.13
N THR A 132 17.55 4.67 -13.54
CA THR A 132 16.70 4.64 -14.72
C THR A 132 15.48 5.55 -14.56
N ALA A 133 14.85 5.53 -13.39
CA ALA A 133 13.73 6.41 -13.06
C ALA A 133 14.15 7.87 -12.96
N TRP A 134 15.29 8.18 -12.37
CA TRP A 134 15.79 9.54 -12.23
C TRP A 134 16.04 10.21 -13.59
N ASN A 135 16.58 9.45 -14.54
CA ASN A 135 16.88 9.95 -15.89
C ASN A 135 15.65 10.05 -16.80
N ARG A 136 14.53 9.41 -16.45
CA ARG A 136 13.31 9.32 -17.29
C ARG A 136 12.08 9.99 -16.69
N GLY A 137 12.04 10.14 -15.37
CA GLY A 137 10.87 10.60 -14.63
C GLY A 137 10.59 12.08 -14.86
N SER A 138 9.32 12.47 -14.69
CA SER A 138 8.93 13.88 -14.71
C SER A 138 9.58 14.60 -13.53
N ILE A 139 10.28 15.71 -13.82
CA ILE A 139 10.88 16.59 -12.80
C ILE A 139 9.82 17.01 -11.77
N GLU A 140 8.58 17.24 -12.20
CA GLU A 140 7.47 17.63 -11.32
C GLU A 140 7.12 16.55 -10.28
N LEU A 141 7.16 15.27 -10.66
CA LEU A 141 6.84 14.16 -9.78
C LEU A 141 8.02 13.83 -8.84
N GLN A 142 9.24 14.11 -9.29
CA GLN A 142 10.42 14.10 -8.44
C GLN A 142 10.34 15.25 -7.42
N ASP A 143 10.00 16.47 -7.84
CA ASP A 143 9.88 17.61 -6.94
C ASP A 143 8.76 17.44 -5.90
N ASP A 144 7.63 16.83 -6.25
CA ASP A 144 6.56 16.45 -5.30
C ASP A 144 7.06 15.45 -4.24
N LEU A 145 7.92 14.52 -4.65
CA LEU A 145 8.49 13.50 -3.80
C LEU A 145 9.58 14.00 -2.86
N PHE A 146 10.50 14.76 -3.43
CA PHE A 146 11.73 15.17 -2.77
C PHE A 146 11.56 16.53 -2.08
N GLY A 147 10.52 17.30 -2.42
CA GLY A 147 10.21 18.60 -1.87
C GLY A 147 11.19 19.68 -2.32
N THR A 148 10.71 20.91 -2.44
CA THR A 148 11.50 22.10 -2.83
C THR A 148 12.67 22.40 -1.88
N THR A 149 12.67 21.82 -0.67
CA THR A 149 13.77 21.95 0.32
C THR A 149 14.92 20.97 0.08
N ILE A 150 14.69 19.86 -0.64
CA ILE A 150 15.77 19.10 -1.30
C ILE A 150 16.05 19.79 -2.63
N SER A 151 16.32 21.09 -2.52
CA SER A 151 16.79 21.99 -3.56
C SER A 151 17.80 21.28 -4.47
N ASN A 152 17.52 21.28 -5.78
CA ASN A 152 18.33 21.61 -6.98
C ASN A 152 19.88 21.50 -6.94
N MET A 153 20.46 20.91 -5.91
CA MET A 153 21.88 20.94 -5.52
C MET A 153 22.37 19.56 -5.03
N LYS A 154 21.49 18.61 -4.71
CA LYS A 154 21.89 17.30 -4.13
C LYS A 154 21.95 16.10 -5.10
N GLY A 155 21.50 16.25 -6.35
CA GLY A 155 21.60 15.17 -7.34
C GLY A 155 20.75 13.93 -7.01
N LYS A 156 20.97 12.84 -7.76
CA LYS A 156 20.22 11.56 -7.66
C LYS A 156 20.25 11.00 -6.22
N PRO A 157 19.10 10.60 -5.64
CA PRO A 157 19.05 10.07 -4.28
C PRO A 157 19.80 8.75 -4.15
N THR A 158 20.33 8.47 -2.97
CA THR A 158 20.86 7.15 -2.63
C THR A 158 19.72 6.14 -2.47
N ASN A 159 20.03 4.84 -2.53
CA ASN A 159 19.03 3.78 -2.34
C ASN A 159 18.28 3.94 -1.00
N GLY A 160 19.01 4.22 0.08
CA GLY A 160 18.43 4.38 1.42
C GLY A 160 17.51 5.59 1.52
N GLU A 161 17.92 6.74 0.97
CA GLU A 161 17.08 7.95 0.92
C GLU A 161 15.80 7.69 0.12
N PHE A 162 15.93 7.08 -1.06
CA PHE A 162 14.78 6.76 -1.90
C PHE A 162 13.76 5.85 -1.18
N ILE A 163 14.23 4.77 -0.55
CA ILE A 163 13.37 3.85 0.21
C ILE A 163 12.73 4.57 1.40
N ALA A 164 13.50 5.37 2.15
CA ALA A 164 13.00 6.11 3.31
C ALA A 164 11.85 7.03 2.95
N MET A 165 11.99 7.76 1.84
CA MET A 165 11.03 8.79 1.44
C MET A 165 9.71 8.19 0.95
N ILE A 166 9.78 7.10 0.18
CA ILE A 166 8.56 6.40 -0.22
C ILE A 166 7.91 5.74 1.01
N ALA A 167 8.68 5.09 1.88
CA ALA A 167 8.14 4.50 3.10
C ALA A 167 7.47 5.54 4.01
N GLU A 168 8.01 6.77 4.09
CA GLU A 168 7.38 7.87 4.84
C GLU A 168 6.06 8.33 4.20
N LYS A 169 6.04 8.54 2.88
CA LYS A 169 4.83 8.95 2.15
C LYS A 169 3.68 7.97 2.37
N PHE A 170 3.95 6.68 2.26
CA PHE A 170 2.95 5.65 2.49
C PHE A 170 2.53 5.54 3.95
N ARG A 171 3.44 5.77 4.91
CA ARG A 171 3.09 5.78 6.34
C ARG A 171 2.10 6.90 6.67
N LEU A 172 2.30 8.09 6.11
CA LEU A 172 1.36 9.21 6.30
C LEU A 172 -0.02 8.93 5.70
N GLN A 173 -0.09 8.22 4.57
CA GLN A 173 -1.35 7.83 3.93
C GLN A 173 -2.10 6.73 4.69
N THR A 174 -1.41 5.88 5.45
CA THR A 174 -2.05 4.85 6.28
C THR A 174 -2.59 5.36 7.62
N VAL A 175 -2.13 6.53 8.08
CA VAL A 175 -2.51 7.13 9.37
C VAL A 175 -3.56 8.23 9.21
N ALA A 176 -3.75 8.76 7.99
CA ALA A 176 -4.71 9.80 7.65
C ALA A 176 -6.06 9.21 7.19
#